data_AF-U7DAB1-F1
#
_entry.id   AF-U7DAB1-F1
#
_cell.length_a   1.000
_cell.length_b   1.000
_cell.length_c   1.000
_cell.angle_alpha   90.00
_cell.angle_beta   90.00
_cell.angle_gamma   90.00
#
_symmetry.space_group_name_H-M   'P 1'
#
loop_
_entity.id
_entity.type
_entity.pdbx_description
1 polymer ?
#
loop_
_entity_poly.entity_id
_entity_poly.type
_entity_poly.pdbx_seq_one_letter_code
_entity_poly.pdbx_strand_id
1 'polypeptide(L)'
;MAVSFLLCLFFLCVPVAARVHRPFPQEVDYSRIYQVSEHTPSEVVATYYSRWKDAYLMEYEFTNGAYENSGRGYVLQAETNPSDVSGLGETISQSEAHGWAMIITVLMAGEERQAREIFDGLYRVFRNWSCKEHDDLMSWAVPLDGDLSSDRRLPSATDGDMDVAYALLLAHEQWGEEVLKGLISPIKRLLFVLLQPLKKIISSMHRRSIPKRSFSPPWYWDKS
;
A
#
# COMPACT_ATOMS: atom_id res chain seq x y z
N MET A 1 -67.35 -11.47 3.96
CA MET A 1 -66.05 -11.57 4.64
C MET A 1 -65.02 -12.04 3.62
N ALA A 2 -64.11 -11.16 3.19
CA ALA A 2 -62.98 -11.55 2.33
C ALA A 2 -61.74 -10.90 2.95
N VAL A 3 -60.88 -11.73 3.54
CA VAL A 3 -59.62 -11.29 4.16
C VAL A 3 -58.58 -11.28 3.05
N SER A 4 -58.15 -10.08 2.65
CA SER A 4 -57.09 -9.90 1.67
C SER A 4 -55.75 -10.01 2.40
N PHE A 5 -55.00 -11.09 2.15
CA PHE A 5 -53.63 -11.24 2.66
C PHE A 5 -52.67 -10.44 1.78
N LEU A 6 -52.12 -9.37 2.33
CA LEU A 6 -51.05 -8.58 1.71
C LEU A 6 -49.72 -9.32 1.93
N LEU A 7 -49.17 -9.91 0.87
CA LEU A 7 -47.84 -10.53 0.88
C LEU A 7 -46.79 -9.41 0.80
N CYS A 8 -46.23 -9.00 1.94
CA CYS A 8 -45.04 -8.15 1.98
C CYS A 8 -43.82 -8.97 1.54
N LEU A 9 -43.38 -8.80 0.29
CA LEU A 9 -42.06 -9.24 -0.16
C LEU A 9 -41.00 -8.37 0.51
N PHE A 10 -40.40 -8.89 1.59
CA PHE A 10 -39.13 -8.39 2.09
C PHE A 10 -38.05 -8.71 1.05
N PHE A 11 -37.68 -7.73 0.24
CA PHE A 11 -36.42 -7.77 -0.50
C PHE A 11 -35.29 -7.73 0.52
N LEU A 12 -34.79 -8.91 0.91
CA LEU A 12 -33.46 -9.04 1.51
C LEU A 12 -32.47 -8.51 0.48
N CYS A 13 -32.03 -7.28 0.65
CA CYS A 13 -30.88 -6.73 -0.05
C CYS A 13 -29.67 -7.50 0.45
N VAL A 14 -29.39 -8.67 -0.14
CA VAL A 14 -28.16 -9.41 0.13
C VAL A 14 -27.03 -8.56 -0.46
N PRO A 15 -26.10 -8.04 0.37
CA PRO A 15 -24.95 -7.35 -0.17
C PRO A 15 -24.19 -8.34 -1.06
N VAL A 16 -24.05 -7.99 -2.35
CA VAL A 16 -23.17 -8.74 -3.25
C VAL A 16 -21.76 -8.55 -2.72
N ALA A 17 -21.23 -9.57 -2.05
CA ALA A 17 -19.82 -9.58 -1.68
C ALA A 17 -18.99 -9.36 -2.96
N ALA A 18 -18.05 -8.42 -2.91
CA ALA A 18 -17.19 -8.13 -4.06
C ALA A 18 -16.54 -9.42 -4.55
N ARG A 19 -16.69 -9.70 -5.86
CA ARG A 19 -16.16 -10.93 -6.46
C ARG A 19 -14.64 -10.91 -6.35
N VAL A 20 -14.06 -11.95 -5.76
CA VAL A 20 -12.61 -12.13 -5.66
C VAL A 20 -12.13 -12.84 -6.94
N HIS A 21 -11.32 -12.18 -7.76
CA HIS A 21 -10.86 -12.71 -9.05
C HIS A 21 -9.61 -13.58 -8.96
N ARG A 22 -8.74 -13.31 -7.99
CA ARG A 22 -7.46 -14.00 -7.80
C ARG A 22 -7.33 -14.53 -6.37
N PRO A 23 -8.23 -15.43 -5.93
CA PRO A 23 -8.28 -15.84 -4.53
C PRO A 23 -6.98 -16.53 -4.10
N PHE A 24 -6.59 -16.33 -2.84
CA PHE A 24 -5.59 -17.15 -2.18
C PHE A 24 -6.07 -18.61 -2.04
N PRO A 25 -5.18 -19.62 -2.17
CA PRO A 25 -3.81 -19.52 -2.68
C PRO A 25 -3.80 -19.52 -4.23
N GLN A 26 -2.93 -18.70 -4.83
CA GLN A 26 -2.74 -18.65 -6.29
C GLN A 26 -1.76 -19.72 -6.81
N GLU A 27 -0.82 -20.16 -5.96
CA GLU A 27 0.23 -21.16 -6.25
C GLU A 27 0.90 -20.99 -7.64
N VAL A 28 1.26 -19.75 -7.98
CA VAL A 28 1.84 -19.41 -9.29
C VAL A 28 3.17 -20.14 -9.50
N ASP A 29 3.28 -20.87 -10.61
CA ASP A 29 4.54 -21.48 -11.05
C ASP A 29 5.47 -20.41 -11.66
N TYR A 30 6.45 -20.01 -10.87
CA TYR A 30 7.55 -19.17 -11.35
C TYR A 30 8.64 -20.07 -11.95
N SER A 31 8.59 -20.26 -13.27
CA SER A 31 9.67 -21.00 -13.95
C SER A 31 11.03 -20.31 -13.70
N ARG A 32 12.08 -21.12 -13.46
CA ARG A 32 13.50 -20.68 -13.30
C ARG A 32 13.88 -20.02 -11.96
N ILE A 33 13.05 -20.14 -10.93
CA ILE A 33 13.52 -19.91 -9.56
C ILE A 33 13.81 -21.26 -8.88
N TYR A 34 14.86 -21.29 -8.04
CA TYR A 34 15.08 -22.42 -7.14
C TYR A 34 13.96 -22.42 -6.10
N GLN A 35 12.95 -23.25 -6.31
CA GLN A 35 12.00 -23.57 -5.26
C GLN A 35 12.68 -24.54 -4.29
N VAL A 36 12.57 -24.28 -2.99
CA VAL A 36 13.00 -25.23 -1.96
C VAL A 36 12.27 -26.56 -2.23
N SER A 37 12.93 -27.69 -2.01
CA SER A 37 12.37 -29.02 -2.33
C SER A 37 11.05 -29.33 -1.62
N GLU A 38 10.72 -28.56 -0.58
CA GLU A 38 9.44 -28.60 0.12
C GLU A 38 8.73 -27.25 -0.06
N HIS A 39 7.62 -27.26 -0.81
CA HIS A 39 6.72 -26.11 -0.90
C HIS A 39 6.08 -25.88 0.48
N THR A 40 6.14 -24.65 1.01
CA THR A 40 5.39 -24.31 2.22
C THR A 40 3.89 -24.44 1.93
N PRO A 41 3.15 -25.33 2.60
CA PRO A 41 1.73 -25.50 2.33
C PRO A 41 0.93 -24.21 2.54
N SER A 42 -0.08 -23.99 1.72
CA SER A 42 -0.93 -22.79 1.78
C SER A 42 -1.60 -22.61 3.15
N GLU A 43 -1.89 -23.71 3.85
CA GLU A 43 -2.48 -23.71 5.19
C GLU A 43 -1.52 -23.14 6.24
N VAL A 44 -0.21 -23.36 6.07
CA VAL A 44 0.82 -22.79 6.93
C VAL A 44 0.86 -21.27 6.73
N VAL A 45 0.81 -20.80 5.49
CA VAL A 45 0.75 -19.38 5.16
C VAL A 45 -0.51 -18.73 5.72
N ALA A 46 -1.68 -19.35 5.56
CA ALA A 46 -2.93 -18.87 6.15
C ALA A 46 -2.86 -18.77 7.68
N THR A 47 -2.24 -19.76 8.34
CA THR A 47 -2.02 -19.75 9.80
C THR A 47 -1.11 -18.59 10.22
N TYR A 48 -0.02 -18.36 9.50
CA TYR A 48 0.87 -17.23 9.77
C TYR A 48 0.18 -15.89 9.54
N TYR A 49 -0.61 -15.77 8.47
CA TYR A 49 -1.40 -14.58 8.19
C TYR A 49 -2.35 -14.26 9.34
N SER A 50 -3.11 -15.25 9.84
CA SER A 50 -4.04 -15.03 10.96
C SER A 50 -3.31 -14.50 12.19
N ARG A 51 -2.16 -15.09 12.55
CA ARG A 51 -1.36 -14.64 13.70
C ARG A 51 -0.80 -13.25 13.49
N TRP A 52 -0.31 -12.96 12.29
CA TRP A 52 0.21 -11.64 11.93
C TRP A 52 -0.88 -10.58 11.99
N LYS A 53 -2.07 -10.86 11.44
CA LYS A 53 -3.21 -9.95 11.46
C LYS A 53 -3.60 -9.62 12.91
N ASP A 54 -3.76 -10.64 13.75
CA ASP A 54 -4.16 -10.47 15.14
C ASP A 54 -3.12 -9.70 15.98
N ALA A 55 -1.84 -9.85 15.66
CA ALA A 55 -0.76 -9.20 16.39
C ALA A 55 -0.50 -7.75 15.98
N TYR A 56 -0.70 -7.42 14.69
CA TYR A 56 -0.17 -6.17 14.13
C TYR A 56 -1.20 -5.31 13.42
N LEU A 57 -2.29 -5.85 12.89
CA LEU A 57 -3.28 -5.06 12.17
C LEU A 57 -4.26 -4.42 13.15
N MET A 58 -4.23 -3.10 13.25
CA MET A 58 -5.02 -2.33 14.23
C MET A 58 -6.06 -1.46 13.53
N GLU A 59 -7.23 -1.33 14.14
CA GLU A 59 -8.17 -0.27 13.76
C GLU A 59 -7.56 1.10 14.06
N TYR A 60 -7.83 2.04 13.17
CA TYR A 60 -7.31 3.40 13.27
C TYR A 60 -8.45 4.41 13.20
N GLU A 61 -8.52 5.25 14.23
CA GLU A 61 -9.50 6.32 14.33
C GLU A 61 -8.85 7.65 13.93
N PHE A 62 -9.56 8.41 13.11
CA PHE A 62 -9.17 9.76 12.76
C PHE A 62 -9.85 10.74 13.70
N THR A 63 -9.10 11.68 14.25
CA THR A 63 -9.59 12.76 15.11
C THR A 63 -9.38 14.10 14.40
N ASN A 64 -10.23 15.09 14.68
CA ASN A 64 -10.21 16.47 14.14
C ASN A 64 -9.95 16.62 12.62
N GLY A 65 -10.95 17.07 11.84
CA GLY A 65 -10.74 17.44 10.43
C GLY A 65 -12.02 17.39 9.61
N ALA A 66 -12.12 18.24 8.57
CA ALA A 66 -13.22 18.18 7.60
C ALA A 66 -12.95 17.04 6.61
N TYR A 67 -13.81 16.03 6.63
CA TYR A 67 -13.51 14.71 6.11
C TYR A 67 -14.23 14.44 4.77
N GLU A 68 -13.52 13.92 3.75
CA GLU A 68 -14.12 13.16 2.64
C GLU A 68 -13.89 11.65 2.89
N ASN A 69 -14.94 10.88 3.28
CA ASN A 69 -14.98 9.42 3.60
C ASN A 69 -14.82 8.93 5.07
N SER A 70 -15.71 9.35 5.98
CA SER A 70 -15.78 8.95 7.40
C SER A 70 -16.01 7.44 7.63
N GLY A 71 -14.99 6.62 7.39
CA GLY A 71 -15.02 5.16 7.58
C GLY A 71 -13.81 4.67 8.36
N ARG A 72 -13.92 3.46 8.93
CA ARG A 72 -12.88 2.81 9.74
C ARG A 72 -11.52 2.81 9.02
N GLY A 73 -10.47 3.30 9.67
CA GLY A 73 -9.10 3.14 9.21
C GLY A 73 -8.51 1.82 9.70
N TYR A 74 -7.47 1.35 9.01
CA TYR A 74 -6.60 0.28 9.52
C TYR A 74 -5.15 0.71 9.35
N VAL A 75 -4.29 0.33 10.29
CA VAL A 75 -2.83 0.53 10.24
C VAL A 75 -2.13 -0.76 10.62
N LEU A 76 -0.90 -0.93 10.14
CA LEU A 76 0.00 -1.94 10.69
C LEU A 76 0.80 -1.33 11.82
N GLN A 77 0.62 -1.81 13.05
CA GLN A 77 1.43 -1.36 14.17
C GLN A 77 2.88 -1.80 13.95
N ALA A 78 3.79 -0.84 13.77
CA ALA A 78 5.21 -1.14 13.67
C ALA A 78 5.80 -1.42 15.06
N GLU A 79 6.70 -2.40 15.16
CA GLU A 79 7.31 -2.77 16.46
C GLU A 79 8.22 -1.67 17.01
N THR A 80 8.81 -0.85 16.13
CA THR A 80 9.64 0.29 16.49
C THR A 80 9.02 1.58 15.95
N ASN A 81 8.20 2.22 16.79
CA ASN A 81 7.69 3.55 16.52
C ASN A 81 8.51 4.60 17.29
N PRO A 82 9.01 5.65 16.63
CA PRO A 82 9.59 6.77 17.36
C PRO A 82 8.53 7.37 18.29
N SER A 83 8.90 7.55 19.55
CA SER A 83 8.04 8.16 20.58
C SER A 83 7.81 9.65 20.37
N ASP A 84 8.62 10.30 19.53
CA ASP A 84 8.45 11.69 19.12
C ASP A 84 9.02 11.89 17.72
N VAL A 85 8.13 12.12 16.74
CA VAL A 85 8.51 12.53 15.38
C VAL A 85 8.19 14.01 15.20
N SER A 86 9.14 14.90 15.49
CA SER A 86 9.16 16.33 15.09
C SER A 86 7.79 17.01 14.90
N GLY A 87 6.98 17.09 15.97
CA GLY A 87 5.66 17.76 15.94
C GLY A 87 4.48 16.87 15.57
N LEU A 88 4.72 15.60 15.23
CA LEU A 88 3.72 14.55 15.05
C LEU A 88 3.39 13.82 16.37
N GLY A 89 4.29 13.86 17.35
CA GLY A 89 4.14 13.13 18.62
C GLY A 89 4.41 11.63 18.49
N GLU A 90 3.76 10.83 19.34
CA GLU A 90 3.85 9.37 19.32
C GLU A 90 3.24 8.80 18.04
N THR A 91 3.89 7.78 17.48
CA THR A 91 3.50 7.17 16.20
C THR A 91 3.03 5.73 16.40
N ILE A 92 2.12 5.27 15.54
CA ILE A 92 1.61 3.89 15.55
C ILE A 92 2.09 3.09 14.34
N SER A 93 2.38 3.75 13.22
CA SER A 93 2.75 3.08 11.98
C SER A 93 3.66 3.95 11.13
N GLN A 94 4.22 3.33 10.10
CA GLN A 94 5.09 3.94 9.10
C GLN A 94 4.60 3.56 7.71
N SER A 95 4.88 4.40 6.71
CA SER A 95 4.47 4.14 5.32
C SER A 95 5.00 2.81 4.77
N GLU A 96 6.16 2.35 5.22
CA GLU A 96 6.72 1.02 4.90
C GLU A 96 5.80 -0.10 5.39
N ALA A 97 5.56 -0.15 6.71
CA ALA A 97 4.66 -1.11 7.35
C ALA A 97 3.25 -1.06 6.76
N HIS A 98 2.76 0.14 6.43
CA HIS A 98 1.47 0.35 5.81
C HIS A 98 1.39 -0.23 4.39
N GLY A 99 2.42 -0.01 3.58
CA GLY A 99 2.57 -0.61 2.25
C GLY A 99 2.56 -2.13 2.31
N TRP A 100 3.31 -2.74 3.24
CA TRP A 100 3.30 -4.19 3.47
C TRP A 100 1.90 -4.71 3.81
N ALA A 101 1.18 -4.05 4.72
CA ALA A 101 -0.17 -4.47 5.08
C ALA A 101 -1.13 -4.41 3.90
N MET A 102 -1.02 -3.41 3.02
CA MET A 102 -1.84 -3.34 1.81
C MET A 102 -1.54 -4.49 0.86
N ILE A 103 -0.27 -4.82 0.61
CA ILE A 103 0.14 -5.95 -0.24
C ILE A 103 -0.33 -7.28 0.36
N ILE A 104 -0.08 -7.52 1.64
CA ILE A 104 -0.45 -8.79 2.30
C ILE A 104 -1.97 -8.96 2.27
N THR A 105 -2.73 -7.91 2.62
CA THR A 105 -4.20 -7.97 2.67
C THR A 105 -4.80 -8.33 1.32
N VAL A 106 -4.35 -7.72 0.23
CA VAL A 106 -4.89 -8.03 -1.10
C VAL A 106 -4.54 -9.43 -1.56
N LEU A 107 -3.31 -9.90 -1.29
CA LEU A 107 -2.87 -11.25 -1.64
C LEU A 107 -3.61 -12.35 -0.85
N MET A 108 -4.09 -12.03 0.36
CA MET A 108 -4.84 -12.97 1.20
C MET A 108 -6.35 -12.96 0.92
N ALA A 109 -6.83 -12.12 0.02
CA ALA A 109 -8.24 -12.11 -0.37
C ALA A 109 -8.67 -13.48 -0.89
N GLY A 110 -9.80 -13.99 -0.40
CA GLY A 110 -10.27 -15.37 -0.63
C GLY A 110 -10.19 -16.20 0.64
N GLU A 111 -9.02 -16.19 1.30
CA GLU A 111 -8.86 -16.72 2.66
C GLU A 111 -9.42 -15.71 3.68
N GLU A 112 -8.99 -14.45 3.57
CA GLU A 112 -9.54 -13.35 4.34
C GLU A 112 -10.82 -12.83 3.70
N ARG A 113 -11.96 -13.07 4.35
CA ARG A 113 -13.29 -12.66 3.87
C ARG A 113 -13.49 -11.14 3.93
N GLN A 114 -12.83 -10.47 4.87
CA GLN A 114 -12.88 -9.01 5.05
C GLN A 114 -11.75 -8.28 4.31
N ALA A 115 -11.00 -8.96 3.43
CA ALA A 115 -9.79 -8.40 2.83
C ALA A 115 -10.07 -7.08 2.11
N ARG A 116 -11.24 -6.97 1.47
CA ARG A 116 -11.68 -5.74 0.82
C ARG A 116 -11.93 -4.60 1.81
N GLU A 117 -12.65 -4.87 2.90
CA GLU A 117 -12.94 -3.87 3.94
C GLU A 117 -11.66 -3.35 4.60
N ILE A 118 -10.75 -4.28 4.93
CA ILE A 118 -9.44 -3.98 5.50
C ILE A 118 -8.62 -3.14 4.51
N PHE A 119 -8.52 -3.57 3.26
CA PHE A 119 -7.78 -2.85 2.22
C PHE A 119 -8.32 -1.43 2.01
N ASP A 120 -9.64 -1.27 1.94
CA ASP A 120 -10.25 0.05 1.79
C ASP A 120 -9.98 0.94 3.01
N GLY A 121 -9.86 0.38 4.22
CA GLY A 121 -9.49 1.13 5.42
C GLY A 121 -7.99 1.49 5.50
N LEU A 122 -7.11 0.60 5.05
CA LEU A 122 -5.70 0.93 4.84
C LEU A 122 -5.57 2.06 3.81
N TYR A 123 -6.31 2.00 2.70
CA TYR A 123 -6.30 3.05 1.69
C TYR A 123 -6.82 4.39 2.22
N ARG A 124 -7.85 4.39 3.08
CA ARG A 124 -8.32 5.61 3.76
C ARG A 124 -7.21 6.26 4.58
N VAL A 125 -6.46 5.48 5.37
CA VAL A 125 -5.31 6.00 6.13
C VAL A 125 -4.27 6.61 5.20
N PHE A 126 -3.90 5.92 4.12
CA PHE A 126 -2.96 6.44 3.11
C PHE A 126 -3.39 7.81 2.55
N ARG A 127 -4.69 7.99 2.27
CA ARG A 127 -5.21 9.26 1.72
C ARG A 127 -5.26 10.39 2.75
N ASN A 128 -5.62 10.07 3.99
CA ASN A 128 -5.72 11.07 5.05
C ASN A 128 -4.35 11.52 5.54
N TRP A 129 -3.39 10.60 5.65
CA TRP A 129 -2.00 10.89 6.00
C TRP A 129 -1.14 11.15 4.77
N SER A 130 -1.62 12.04 3.90
CA SER A 130 -0.87 12.45 2.72
C SER A 130 0.41 13.22 3.09
N CYS A 131 1.39 13.13 2.21
CA CYS A 131 2.65 13.84 2.31
C CYS A 131 2.45 15.34 2.07
N LYS A 132 3.21 16.18 2.79
CA LYS A 132 3.09 17.65 2.70
C LYS A 132 3.47 18.19 1.32
N GLU A 133 4.48 17.61 0.69
CA GLU A 133 5.01 18.05 -0.60
C GLU A 133 4.19 17.54 -1.78
N HIS A 134 3.53 16.39 -1.62
CA HIS A 134 2.77 15.71 -2.67
C HIS A 134 1.57 14.94 -2.09
N ASP A 135 0.35 15.44 -2.31
CA ASP A 135 -0.89 14.83 -1.80
C ASP A 135 -1.20 13.42 -2.36
N ASP A 136 -0.42 12.96 -3.34
CA ASP A 136 -0.50 11.61 -3.90
C ASP A 136 0.45 10.61 -3.20
N LEU A 137 1.33 11.07 -2.30
CA LEU A 137 2.23 10.25 -1.49
C LEU A 137 1.76 10.22 -0.03
N MET A 138 2.32 9.30 0.77
CA MET A 138 2.01 9.19 2.20
C MET A 138 3.08 9.87 3.06
N SER A 139 2.69 10.52 4.16
CA SER A 139 3.62 10.87 5.24
C SER A 139 4.33 9.62 5.74
N TRP A 140 5.65 9.67 5.94
CA TRP A 140 6.42 8.46 6.28
C TRP A 140 6.03 7.83 7.62
N ALA A 141 5.41 8.59 8.52
CA ALA A 141 4.91 8.14 9.82
C ALA A 141 3.44 8.53 10.02
N VAL A 142 2.72 7.71 10.79
CA VAL A 142 1.31 7.88 11.17
C VAL A 142 1.23 8.07 12.68
N PRO A 143 0.63 9.17 13.19
CA PRO A 143 0.53 9.40 14.62
C PRO A 143 -0.46 8.44 15.27
N LEU A 144 -0.26 8.17 16.54
CA LEU A 144 -1.15 7.33 17.34
C LEU A 144 -2.52 7.98 17.58
N ASP A 145 -2.58 9.31 17.70
CA ASP A 145 -3.77 10.06 18.12
C ASP A 145 -4.81 10.32 17.01
N GLY A 146 -4.48 10.05 15.75
CA GLY A 146 -5.40 10.23 14.64
C GLY A 146 -5.63 11.67 14.18
N ASP A 147 -4.96 12.66 14.77
CA ASP A 147 -5.35 14.08 14.63
C ASP A 147 -4.89 14.68 13.28
N LEU A 148 -5.85 14.85 12.36
CA LEU A 148 -5.60 15.24 10.98
C LEU A 148 -5.33 16.74 10.79
N SER A 149 -4.82 17.44 11.80
CA SER A 149 -4.43 18.84 11.67
C SER A 149 -3.38 18.99 10.55
N SER A 150 -3.61 19.97 9.65
CA SER A 150 -2.88 20.07 8.38
C SER A 150 -1.37 20.34 8.54
N ASP A 151 -0.95 20.83 9.70
CA ASP A 151 0.44 21.15 10.04
C ASP A 151 1.28 19.93 10.45
N ARG A 152 0.66 18.76 10.60
CA ARG A 152 1.30 17.52 11.06
C ARG A 152 1.73 16.57 9.94
N ARG A 153 1.57 16.96 8.68
CA ARG A 153 2.01 16.15 7.52
C ARG A 153 3.53 16.17 7.38
N LEU A 154 4.12 15.01 7.08
CA LEU A 154 5.55 14.78 6.94
C LEU A 154 5.94 14.51 5.47
N PRO A 155 7.25 14.55 5.15
CA PRO A 155 7.76 14.02 3.89
C PRO A 155 7.45 12.52 3.74
N SER A 156 7.51 12.00 2.52
CA SER A 156 7.28 10.58 2.26
C SER A 156 8.54 9.73 2.32
N ALA A 157 8.35 8.41 2.43
CA ALA A 157 9.39 7.41 2.21
C ALA A 157 9.08 6.63 0.93
N THR A 158 10.07 6.52 0.04
CA THR A 158 9.87 6.04 -1.33
C THR A 158 9.44 4.58 -1.40
N ASP A 159 10.00 3.75 -0.53
CA ASP A 159 9.70 2.33 -0.35
C ASP A 159 8.21 2.12 0.00
N GLY A 160 7.71 2.78 1.04
CA GLY A 160 6.29 2.74 1.40
C GLY A 160 5.36 3.19 0.27
N ASP A 161 5.69 4.31 -0.40
CA ASP A 161 4.93 4.79 -1.56
C ASP A 161 4.92 3.78 -2.72
N MET A 162 6.03 3.08 -2.96
CA MET A 162 6.13 2.03 -3.99
C MET A 162 5.28 0.81 -3.65
N ASP A 163 5.29 0.36 -2.39
CA ASP A 163 4.50 -0.78 -1.94
C ASP A 163 2.99 -0.46 -2.00
N VAL A 164 2.58 0.75 -1.62
CA VAL A 164 1.20 1.21 -1.81
C VAL A 164 0.84 1.22 -3.29
N ALA A 165 1.69 1.76 -4.16
CA ALA A 165 1.43 1.78 -5.61
C ALA A 165 1.21 0.36 -6.16
N TYR A 166 2.05 -0.58 -5.74
CA TYR A 166 1.97 -1.97 -6.15
C TYR A 166 0.71 -2.66 -5.60
N ALA A 167 0.38 -2.44 -4.32
CA ALA A 167 -0.83 -2.96 -3.71
C ALA A 167 -2.11 -2.49 -4.42
N LEU A 168 -2.14 -1.25 -4.91
CA LEU A 168 -3.28 -0.72 -5.68
C LEU A 168 -3.42 -1.42 -7.05
N LEU A 169 -2.32 -1.80 -7.69
CA LEU A 169 -2.34 -2.62 -8.91
C LEU A 169 -2.84 -4.04 -8.63
N LEU A 170 -2.38 -4.66 -7.54
CA LEU A 170 -2.90 -5.96 -7.10
C LEU A 170 -4.40 -5.89 -6.79
N ALA A 171 -4.86 -4.83 -6.12
CA ALA A 171 -6.26 -4.64 -5.77
C ALA A 171 -7.16 -4.50 -7.01
N HIS A 172 -6.64 -3.87 -8.07
CA HIS A 172 -7.32 -3.85 -9.34
C HIS A 172 -7.50 -5.26 -9.91
N GLU A 173 -6.43 -6.04 -9.97
CA GLU A 173 -6.49 -7.43 -10.46
C GLU A 173 -7.40 -8.30 -9.60
N GLN A 174 -7.45 -8.04 -8.29
CA GLN A 174 -8.21 -8.81 -7.32
C GLN A 174 -9.72 -8.58 -7.39
N TRP A 175 -10.16 -7.32 -7.58
CA TRP A 175 -11.56 -6.91 -7.42
C TRP A 175 -12.16 -6.15 -8.61
N GLY A 176 -11.37 -5.90 -9.67
CA GLY A 176 -11.86 -5.35 -10.95
C GLY A 176 -11.87 -3.81 -11.06
N GLU A 177 -12.45 -3.32 -12.16
CA GLU A 177 -12.30 -1.92 -12.62
C GLU A 177 -13.10 -0.85 -11.86
N GLU A 178 -14.19 -1.20 -11.17
CA GLU A 178 -14.94 -0.20 -10.37
C GLU A 178 -14.09 0.36 -9.22
N VAL A 179 -13.13 -0.45 -8.75
CA VAL A 179 -12.07 -0.05 -7.82
C VAL A 179 -11.10 0.92 -8.49
N LEU A 180 -10.76 0.68 -9.77
CA LEU A 180 -9.86 1.52 -10.56
C LEU A 180 -10.45 2.85 -11.01
N LYS A 181 -11.76 3.01 -11.22
CA LYS A 181 -12.30 4.34 -11.58
C LYS A 181 -11.94 5.41 -10.53
N GLY A 182 -11.86 5.01 -9.25
CA GLY A 182 -11.31 5.81 -8.18
C GLY A 182 -9.78 5.82 -8.08
N LEU A 183 -9.10 4.71 -8.45
CA LEU A 183 -7.67 4.49 -8.19
C LEU A 183 -6.72 4.66 -9.40
N ILE A 184 -7.19 4.68 -10.65
CA ILE A 184 -6.35 4.89 -11.86
C ILE A 184 -5.62 6.21 -11.77
N SER A 185 -6.35 7.27 -11.39
CA SER A 185 -5.78 8.60 -11.30
C SER A 185 -4.75 8.67 -10.16
N PRO A 186 -5.04 8.17 -8.94
CA PRO A 186 -4.02 7.97 -7.90
C PRO A 186 -2.80 7.16 -8.35
N ILE A 187 -2.96 5.96 -8.95
CA ILE A 187 -1.84 5.10 -9.38
C ILE A 187 -0.98 5.82 -10.43
N LYS A 188 -1.61 6.42 -11.45
CA LYS A 188 -0.88 7.16 -12.49
C LYS A 188 -0.14 8.36 -11.92
N ARG A 189 -0.74 9.09 -10.98
CA ARG A 189 -0.09 10.23 -10.33
C ARG A 189 1.05 9.78 -9.42
N LEU A 190 0.84 8.74 -8.62
CA LEU A 190 1.85 8.14 -7.76
C LEU A 190 3.07 7.67 -8.56
N LEU A 191 2.86 6.86 -9.60
CA LEU A 191 3.94 6.45 -10.52
C LEU A 191 4.59 7.66 -11.20
N PHE A 192 3.80 8.65 -11.62
CA PHE A 192 4.35 9.85 -12.23
C PHE A 192 5.28 10.63 -11.28
N VAL A 193 4.88 10.79 -10.01
CA VAL A 193 5.65 11.46 -8.96
C VAL A 193 6.92 10.67 -8.64
N LEU A 194 6.81 9.36 -8.41
CA LEU A 194 7.93 8.46 -8.13
C LEU A 194 8.99 8.46 -9.25
N LEU A 195 8.59 8.66 -10.51
CA LEU A 195 9.51 8.70 -11.65
C LEU A 195 10.18 10.07 -11.88
N GLN A 196 9.74 11.16 -11.23
CA GLN A 196 10.34 12.50 -11.45
C GLN A 196 11.81 12.59 -11.04
N PRO A 197 12.22 12.10 -9.84
CA PRO A 197 13.62 12.15 -9.44
C PRO A 197 14.52 11.40 -10.43
N LEU A 198 14.09 10.23 -10.90
CA LEU A 198 14.82 9.43 -11.88
C LEU A 198 15.00 10.17 -13.21
N LYS A 199 13.93 10.80 -13.74
CA LYS A 199 14.02 11.63 -14.95
C LYS A 199 15.02 12.77 -14.79
N LYS A 200 15.05 13.42 -13.63
CA LYS A 200 15.99 14.50 -13.32
C LYS A 200 17.44 14.00 -13.26
N ILE A 201 17.68 12.85 -12.63
CA ILE A 201 18.99 12.19 -12.57
C ILE A 201 19.48 11.86 -13.98
N ILE A 202 18.67 11.16 -14.78
CA ILE A 202 19.00 10.79 -16.17
C ILE A 202 19.30 12.04 -17.00
N SER A 203 18.48 13.09 -16.88
CA SER A 203 18.69 14.36 -17.59
C SER A 203 19.95 15.09 -17.12
N SER A 204 20.35 14.92 -15.86
CA SER A 204 21.60 15.48 -15.32
C SER A 204 22.83 14.70 -15.78
N MET A 205 22.72 13.38 -15.92
CA MET A 205 23.76 12.52 -16.46
C MET A 205 23.97 12.80 -17.96
N HIS A 206 22.90 13.02 -18.73
CA HIS A 206 23.03 13.38 -20.14
C HIS A 206 23.69 14.76 -20.36
N ARG A 207 23.47 15.71 -19.44
CA ARG A 207 24.12 17.04 -19.47
C ARG A 207 25.57 17.03 -19.00
N ARG A 208 25.98 16.04 -18.21
CA ARG A 208 27.38 15.83 -17.84
C ARG A 208 28.02 14.98 -18.92
N SER A 209 28.56 15.63 -19.96
CA SER A 209 29.55 14.99 -20.82
C SER A 209 30.66 14.44 -19.92
N ILE A 210 30.78 13.12 -19.81
CA ILE A 210 31.92 12.49 -19.14
C ILE A 210 33.15 13.00 -19.89
N PRO A 211 34.05 13.78 -19.27
CA PRO A 211 35.29 14.14 -19.92
C PRO A 211 35.98 12.82 -20.26
N LYS A 212 36.28 12.59 -21.54
CA LYS A 212 37.16 11.49 -21.95
C LYS A 212 38.52 11.76 -21.31
N ARG A 213 38.73 11.38 -20.05
CA ARG A 213 40.08 11.23 -19.51
C ARG A 213 40.67 10.04 -20.23
N SER A 214 41.67 10.28 -21.07
CA SER A 214 42.56 9.24 -21.54
C SER A 214 43.17 8.58 -20.30
N PHE A 215 42.71 7.37 -19.99
CA PHE A 215 43.33 6.56 -18.97
C PHE A 215 44.61 6.00 -19.58
N SER A 216 45.74 6.66 -19.34
CA SER A 216 47.06 6.09 -19.63
C SER A 216 47.48 5.29 -18.40
N PRO A 217 47.58 3.95 -18.46
CA PRO A 217 48.06 3.16 -17.34
C PRO A 217 49.53 3.52 -17.01
N PRO A 218 49.94 3.56 -15.73
CA PRO A 218 51.28 4.04 -15.33
C PRO A 218 52.48 3.20 -15.79
N TRP A 219 52.27 2.13 -16.56
CA TRP A 219 53.29 1.09 -16.82
C TRP A 219 53.72 0.98 -18.29
N TYR A 220 53.41 1.97 -19.14
CA TYR A 220 53.93 2.00 -20.51
C TYR A 220 55.36 2.55 -20.53
N TRP A 221 56.33 1.65 -20.41
CA TRP A 221 57.75 1.95 -20.61
C TRP A 221 58.03 2.26 -22.08
N ASP A 222 58.57 3.45 -22.32
CA ASP A 222 59.19 3.83 -23.58
C ASP A 222 60.43 2.94 -23.80
N LYS A 223 60.45 2.20 -24.91
CA LYS A 223 61.64 1.48 -25.37
C LYS A 223 62.23 2.27 -26.53
N SER A 224 63.19 3.14 -26.20
CA SER A 224 64.22 3.61 -27.12
C SER A 224 65.54 3.71 -26.37
#